data_AF-A0A0S8CZB9-F1
#
_entry.id   AF-A0A0S8CZB9-F1
#
_cell.length_a   1.000
_cell.length_b   1.000
_cell.length_c   1.000
_cell.angle_alpha   90.00
_cell.angle_beta   90.00
_cell.angle_gamma   90.00
#
_symmetry.space_group_name_H-M   'P 1'
#
loop_
_entity.id
_entity.type
_entity.pdbx_description
1 polymer ?
#
loop_
_entity_poly.entity_id
_entity_poly.type
_entity_poly.pdbx_seq_one_letter_code
_entity_poly.pdbx_strand_id
1 'polypeptide(L)'
;AFMYMKEKFQSLSMNQDEIEIKLFGGAEILVHNNHNPGQLSIGEKNVRTAMKLINQEGYTITASDTGGPVGRKLFFLAHEGDVFLKL
;
A
#
# COMPACT_ATOMS: atom_id res chain seq x y z
N ALA A 1 4.18 -8.18 5.34
CA ALA A 1 3.23 -8.41 4.23
C ALA A 1 3.94 -8.38 2.87
N PHE A 2 4.46 -7.23 2.43
CA PHE A 2 5.14 -7.10 1.12
C PHE A 2 6.27 -8.12 0.90
N MET A 3 7.27 -8.19 1.79
CA MET A 3 8.41 -9.11 1.65
C MET A 3 7.97 -10.58 1.52
N TYR A 4 6.99 -10.99 2.33
CA TYR A 4 6.43 -12.34 2.24
C TYR A 4 5.80 -12.63 0.87
N MET A 5 5.03 -11.70 0.32
CA MET A 5 4.41 -11.87 -1.01
C MET A 5 5.47 -11.92 -2.11
N LYS A 6 6.48 -11.05 -2.03
CA LYS A 6 7.64 -11.08 -2.94
C LYS A 6 8.32 -12.44 -2.92
N GLU A 7 8.68 -12.94 -1.74
CA GLU A 7 9.30 -14.26 -1.57
C GLU A 7 8.41 -15.38 -2.13
N LYS A 8 7.09 -15.28 -1.95
CA LYS A 8 6.15 -16.24 -2.54
C LYS A 8 6.13 -16.20 -4.06
N PHE A 9 6.07 -15.03 -4.68
CA PHE A 9 6.11 -14.92 -6.15
C PHE A 9 7.46 -15.39 -6.72
N GLN A 10 8.57 -15.09 -6.03
CA GLN A 10 9.89 -15.61 -6.40
C GLN A 10 9.95 -17.14 -6.30
N SER A 11 9.33 -17.73 -5.27
CA SER A 11 9.25 -19.20 -5.13
C SER A 11 8.43 -19.88 -6.24
N LEU A 12 7.57 -19.10 -6.92
CA LEU A 12 6.79 -19.53 -8.09
C LEU A 12 7.51 -19.20 -9.41
N SER A 13 8.76 -18.76 -9.36
CA SER A 13 9.56 -18.34 -10.53
C SER A 13 8.92 -17.22 -11.37
N MET A 14 8.09 -16.37 -10.75
CA MET A 14 7.58 -15.17 -11.41
C MET A 14 8.69 -14.15 -11.57
N ASN A 15 8.79 -13.56 -12.76
CA ASN A 15 9.71 -12.46 -13.00
C ASN A 15 9.19 -11.19 -12.33
N GLN A 16 10.12 -10.33 -11.95
CA GLN A 16 9.81 -9.04 -11.33
C GLN A 16 8.91 -8.17 -12.23
N ASP A 17 9.11 -8.22 -13.55
CA ASP A 17 8.35 -7.46 -14.54
C ASP A 17 6.91 -7.99 -14.74
N GLU A 18 6.59 -9.17 -14.20
CA GLU A 18 5.24 -9.74 -14.22
C GLU A 18 4.41 -9.32 -12.98
N ILE A 19 5.01 -8.55 -12.06
CA ILE A 19 4.37 -8.14 -10.81
C ILE A 19 3.96 -6.67 -10.89
N GLU A 20 2.66 -6.43 -10.86
CA GLU A 20 2.11 -5.09 -10.70
C GLU A 20 1.88 -4.76 -9.21
N ILE A 21 2.27 -3.56 -8.77
CA ILE A 21 2.07 -3.09 -7.39
C ILE A 21 1.18 -1.86 -7.37
N LYS A 22 0.08 -1.95 -6.61
CA LYS A 22 -0.82 -0.83 -6.33
C LYS A 22 -0.95 -0.62 -4.81
N LEU A 23 -0.84 0.62 -4.35
CA LEU A 23 -0.79 0.94 -2.91
C LEU A 23 -1.99 1.77 -2.46
N PHE A 24 -2.79 1.22 -1.54
CA PHE A 24 -4.01 1.87 -1.05
C PHE A 24 -4.08 1.86 0.47
N GLY A 25 -4.75 2.87 1.04
CA GLY A 25 -5.09 2.91 2.47
C GLY A 25 -4.32 3.95 3.28
N GLY A 26 -3.99 3.63 4.53
CA GLY A 26 -3.29 4.59 5.41
C GLY A 26 -4.11 5.83 5.77
N ALA A 27 -5.45 5.73 5.75
CA ALA A 27 -6.33 6.80 6.22
C ALA A 27 -6.11 7.10 7.71
N GLU A 28 -6.33 8.36 8.07
CA GLU A 28 -6.32 8.84 9.43
C GLU A 28 -7.76 9.09 9.89
N ILE A 29 -8.44 8.00 10.28
CA ILE A 29 -9.85 8.02 10.69
C ILE A 29 -9.99 8.44 12.16
N LEU A 30 -8.99 8.10 12.99
CA LEU A 30 -8.97 8.41 14.41
C LEU A 30 -8.16 9.69 14.64
N VAL A 31 -8.85 10.83 14.71
CA VAL A 31 -8.24 12.09 15.16
C VAL A 31 -7.89 11.92 16.64
N HIS A 32 -6.63 11.63 16.96
CA HIS A 32 -6.20 11.71 18.36
C HIS A 32 -5.93 13.16 18.72
N ASN A 33 -6.66 13.68 19.70
CA ASN A 33 -6.46 15.03 20.25
C ASN A 33 -5.07 15.26 20.89
N ASN A 34 -4.23 14.22 20.97
CA ASN A 34 -2.89 14.24 21.57
C ASN A 34 -1.75 14.06 20.55
N HIS A 35 -1.98 14.30 19.26
CA HIS A 35 -0.88 14.31 18.31
C HIS A 35 0.07 15.47 18.61
N ASN A 36 1.29 15.15 19.06
CA ASN A 36 2.37 16.11 19.10
C ASN A 36 2.59 16.65 17.68
N PRO A 37 2.70 17.98 17.50
CA PRO A 37 2.99 18.56 16.20
C PRO A 37 4.28 17.93 15.65
N GLY A 38 4.17 17.20 14.54
CA GLY A 38 5.27 16.48 13.89
C GLY A 38 5.26 14.95 14.03
N GLN A 39 4.35 14.35 14.81
CA GLN A 39 4.23 12.90 14.88
C GLN A 39 3.33 12.35 13.77
N LEU A 40 3.91 11.56 12.86
CA LEU A 40 3.17 10.89 11.79
C LEU A 40 2.10 9.95 12.35
N SER A 41 0.93 9.92 11.71
CA SER A 41 -0.10 8.95 12.03
C SER A 41 0.33 7.52 11.70
N ILE A 42 -0.34 6.53 12.28
CA ILE A 42 -0.03 5.10 11.99
C ILE A 42 -0.24 4.81 10.50
N GLY A 43 -1.30 5.39 9.91
CA GLY A 43 -1.59 5.28 8.49
C GLY A 43 -0.43 5.79 7.63
N GLU A 44 0.08 6.98 7.95
CA GLU A 44 1.20 7.57 7.24
C GLU A 44 2.50 6.75 7.39
N LYS A 45 2.80 6.25 8.59
CA LYS A 45 3.96 5.38 8.83
C LYS A 45 3.89 4.11 7.99
N ASN A 46 2.71 3.50 7.89
CA ASN A 46 2.50 2.30 7.08
C ASN A 46 2.75 2.59 5.60
N VAL A 47 2.19 3.68 5.07
CA VAL A 47 2.35 4.08 3.67
C VAL A 47 3.82 4.37 3.34
N ARG A 48 4.51 5.15 4.18
CA ARG A 48 5.95 5.43 3.99
C ARG A 48 6.81 4.17 4.03
N THR A 49 6.51 3.25 4.95
CA THR A 49 7.25 1.99 5.08
C THR A 49 7.02 1.10 3.85
N ALA A 50 5.78 0.99 3.38
CA ALA A 50 5.45 0.24 2.17
C ALA A 50 6.18 0.80 0.94
N MET A 51 6.08 2.12 0.69
CA MET A 51 6.78 2.76 -0.43
C MET A 51 8.29 2.57 -0.35
N LYS A 52 8.88 2.74 0.83
CA LYS A 52 10.32 2.52 1.03
C LYS A 52 10.73 1.10 0.65
N LEU A 53 10.02 0.08 1.17
CA LEU A 53 10.34 -1.32 0.90
C LEU A 53 10.15 -1.65 -0.59
N ILE A 54 9.04 -1.23 -1.18
CA ILE A 54 8.73 -1.45 -2.61
C ILE A 54 9.85 -0.89 -3.49
N ASN A 55 10.27 0.36 -3.24
CA ASN A 55 11.32 1.01 -4.01
C ASN A 55 12.70 0.37 -3.77
N GLN A 56 13.01 -0.05 -2.53
CA GLN A 56 14.27 -0.73 -2.20
C GLN A 56 14.41 -2.07 -2.94
N GLU A 57 13.29 -2.76 -3.18
CA GLU A 57 13.26 -4.01 -3.93
C GLU A 57 13.17 -3.80 -5.46
N GLY A 58 13.24 -2.56 -5.94
CA GLY A 58 13.28 -2.22 -7.36
C GLY A 58 11.94 -2.29 -8.08
N TYR A 59 10.81 -2.32 -7.35
CA TYR A 59 9.48 -2.27 -7.94
C TYR A 59 8.98 -0.84 -8.07
N THR A 60 8.09 -0.61 -9.04
CA THR A 60 7.38 0.67 -9.21
C THR A 60 5.91 0.50 -8.83
N ILE A 61 5.35 1.51 -8.15
CA ILE A 61 3.92 1.54 -7.84
C ILE A 61 3.19 2.11 -9.06
N THR A 62 2.28 1.33 -9.65
CA THR A 62 1.53 1.73 -10.86
C THR A 62 0.26 2.52 -10.55
N ALA A 63 -0.30 2.35 -9.35
CA ALA A 63 -1.44 3.12 -8.87
C ALA A 63 -1.42 3.30 -7.35
N SER A 64 -1.91 4.43 -6.85
CA SER A 64 -2.03 4.66 -5.41
C SER A 64 -3.17 5.60 -5.01
N ASP A 65 -3.85 5.27 -3.92
CA ASP A 65 -4.74 6.19 -3.19
C ASP A 65 -4.53 5.98 -1.68
N THR A 66 -3.79 6.90 -1.06
CA THR A 66 -3.35 6.77 0.34
C THR A 66 -3.64 8.02 1.17
N GLY A 67 -3.73 7.86 2.49
CA GLY A 67 -4.01 8.96 3.41
C GLY A 67 -5.49 9.32 3.46
N GLY A 68 -5.79 10.59 3.70
CA GLY A 68 -7.15 11.12 3.79
C GLY A 68 -7.85 10.81 5.13
N PRO A 69 -8.97 11.51 5.42
CA PRO A 69 -9.65 11.45 6.71
C PRO A 69 -10.68 10.30 6.82
N VAL A 70 -10.93 9.57 5.74
CA VAL A 70 -11.97 8.54 5.67
C VAL A 70 -11.38 7.19 5.31
N GLY A 71 -12.01 6.12 5.82
CA GLY A 71 -11.71 4.77 5.37
C GLY A 71 -12.05 4.60 3.89
N ARG A 72 -11.44 3.59 3.26
CA ARG A 72 -11.72 3.24 1.87
C ARG A 72 -11.95 1.74 1.76
N LYS A 73 -13.01 1.35 1.07
CA LYS A 73 -13.29 -0.04 0.70
C LYS A 73 -12.70 -0.30 -0.68
N LEU A 74 -11.94 -1.38 -0.79
CA LEU A 74 -11.32 -1.82 -2.04
C LEU A 74 -12.08 -3.03 -2.59
N PHE A 75 -12.35 -3.00 -3.90
CA PHE A 75 -12.77 -4.16 -4.66
C PHE A 75 -11.67 -4.47 -5.68
N PHE A 76 -10.96 -5.59 -5.49
CA PHE A 76 -9.86 -6.01 -6.33
C PHE A 76 -10.30 -7.13 -7.27
N LEU A 77 -10.28 -6.85 -8.58
CA LEU A 77 -10.56 -7.82 -9.63
C LEU A 77 -9.25 -8.49 -10.06
N ALA A 78 -8.89 -9.58 -9.38
CA ALA A 78 -7.58 -10.22 -9.55
C ALA A 78 -7.26 -10.72 -10.98
N HIS A 79 -8.28 -10.97 -11.81
CA HIS A 79 -8.12 -11.44 -13.19
C HIS A 79 -7.75 -10.31 -14.17
N GLU A 80 -8.06 -9.06 -13.83
CA GLU A 80 -7.77 -7.86 -14.65
C GLU A 80 -6.69 -6.98 -14.00
N GLY A 81 -6.47 -7.12 -12.69
CA GLY A 81 -5.62 -6.24 -11.92
C GLY A 81 -6.34 -4.98 -11.42
N ASP A 82 -7.59 -4.76 -11.81
CA ASP A 82 -8.33 -3.53 -11.49
C ASP A 82 -8.73 -3.41 -10.02
N VAL A 83 -8.64 -2.18 -9.51
CA VAL A 83 -9.03 -1.84 -8.13
C VAL A 83 -10.05 -0.71 -8.15
N PHE A 84 -11.25 -1.00 -7.69
CA PHE A 84 -12.29 -0.01 -7.48
C PHE A 84 -12.29 0.45 -6.02
N LEU A 85 -12.37 1.77 -5.83
CA LEU A 85 -12.45 2.40 -4.53
C LEU A 85 -13.88 2.85 -4.23
N LYS A 86 -14.29 2.69 -2.97
CA LYS A 86 -15.42 3.39 -2.37
C LYS A 86 -14.97 4.06 -1.08
N LEU A 87 -15.07 5.39 -1.03
CA LEU A 87 -14.83 6.20 0.17
C LEU A 87 -16.03 6.14 1.13
#